data_AF-A0A8S4Q5B3-F1
#
_entry.id   AF-A0A8S4Q5B3-F1
#
_cell.length_a   1.000
_cell.length_b   1.000
_cell.length_c   1.000
_cell.angle_alpha   90.00
_cell.angle_beta   90.00
_cell.angle_gamma   90.00
#
_symmetry.space_group_name_H-M   'P 1'
#
loop_
_entity.id
_entity.type
_entity.pdbx_description
1 polymer ?
#
loop_
_entity_poly.entity_id
_entity_poly.type
_entity_poly.pdbx_seq_one_letter_code
_entity_poly.pdbx_strand_id
1 'polypeptide(L)'
;MSKLKVLFAMSSIMLILLVYGIYHLTESDIMPKLSIYKDKFRHILDNDGVNRERTTTPLKEVAKTLLPSDSARKNRKHLLFSHFPKAGGSEIKYILGMVVGGRKNIYGGNGGNKDYYVRRFKANSSIFFRTNYFYQNEGQSMDPDLKSAFFVIGHVRSPCNYLLSCWTYGSSGKGDVYKMTKDKSVYGKIPPFNNTDDLERLTMWLQDNKKIYTNRLIYKYFKTTHWKTDLSLKNVDCWVHTEMLIYDLVNCLKRYEKQGGNVKWENFHKIKKLKANPSNHSQCKNYFDDERTALVMDSNKDMAKIFGYENCCTESNTTLPADIEELWNES
;
A
#
# COMPACT_ATOMS: atom_id res chain seq x y z
N MET A 1 1.24 -30.57 -16.14
CA MET A 1 1.22 -29.18 -16.63
C MET A 1 -0.17 -28.63 -16.32
N SER A 2 -0.33 -27.52 -15.58
CA SER A 2 -1.65 -27.11 -15.06
C SER A 2 -2.64 -26.80 -16.20
N LYS A 3 -3.94 -27.08 -16.00
CA LYS A 3 -5.04 -26.72 -16.92
C LYS A 3 -4.95 -25.26 -17.40
N LEU A 4 -4.41 -24.39 -16.56
CA LEU A 4 -4.14 -22.99 -16.85
C LEU A 4 -3.13 -22.79 -17.97
N LYS A 5 -2.06 -23.59 -18.06
CA LYS A 5 -1.06 -23.48 -19.15
C LYS A 5 -1.61 -23.93 -20.50
N VAL A 6 -2.54 -24.88 -20.51
CA VAL A 6 -3.22 -25.34 -21.74
C VAL A 6 -4.20 -24.26 -22.23
N LEU A 7 -4.96 -23.65 -21.32
CA LEU A 7 -5.81 -22.50 -21.62
C LEU A 7 -5.00 -21.29 -22.15
N PHE A 8 -3.82 -21.02 -21.57
CA PHE A 8 -2.92 -19.97 -22.07
C PHE A 8 -2.35 -20.28 -23.45
N ALA A 9 -1.98 -21.54 -23.72
CA ALA A 9 -1.50 -21.96 -25.04
C ALA A 9 -2.60 -21.83 -26.09
N MET A 10 -3.84 -22.26 -25.77
CA MET A 10 -4.99 -22.13 -26.69
C MET A 10 -5.38 -20.67 -26.93
N SER A 11 -5.36 -19.84 -25.88
CA SER A 11 -5.62 -18.40 -26.02
C SER A 11 -4.54 -17.70 -26.84
N SER A 12 -3.28 -18.13 -26.76
CA SER A 12 -2.18 -17.55 -27.54
C SER A 12 -2.25 -17.95 -29.01
N ILE A 13 -2.65 -19.19 -29.30
CA ILE A 13 -2.85 -19.68 -30.67
C ILE A 13 -4.04 -18.95 -31.32
N MET A 14 -5.15 -18.78 -30.61
CA MET A 14 -6.29 -17.97 -31.08
C MET A 14 -5.90 -16.52 -31.36
N LEU A 15 -5.07 -15.91 -30.50
CA LEU A 15 -4.60 -14.55 -30.68
C LEU A 15 -3.67 -14.42 -31.91
N ILE A 16 -2.79 -15.40 -32.13
CA ILE A 16 -1.93 -15.44 -33.32
C ILE A 16 -2.77 -15.56 -34.59
N LEU A 17 -3.77 -16.46 -34.62
CA LEU A 17 -4.64 -16.63 -35.79
C LEU A 17 -5.47 -15.38 -36.10
N LEU A 18 -5.92 -14.65 -35.07
CA LEU A 18 -6.60 -13.36 -35.21
C LEU A 18 -5.69 -12.25 -35.75
N VAL A 19 -4.42 -12.22 -35.31
CA VAL A 19 -3.45 -11.20 -35.76
C VAL A 19 -3.02 -11.41 -37.21
N TYR A 20 -2.96 -12.66 -37.68
CA TYR A 20 -2.56 -12.97 -39.06
C TYR A 20 -3.73 -13.01 -40.06
N GLY A 21 -4.94 -12.62 -39.66
CA GLY A 21 -6.08 -12.46 -40.57
C GLY A 21 -6.58 -13.77 -41.20
N ILE A 22 -6.34 -14.91 -40.54
CA ILE A 22 -6.76 -16.22 -41.04
C ILE A 22 -8.17 -16.50 -40.53
N TYR A 23 -9.18 -15.92 -41.19
CA TYR A 23 -10.59 -15.97 -40.77
C TYR A 23 -11.37 -17.20 -41.28
N HIS A 24 -10.72 -18.19 -41.90
CA HIS A 24 -11.41 -19.30 -42.57
C HIS A 24 -11.00 -20.71 -42.11
N LEU A 25 -10.51 -20.88 -40.87
CA LEU A 25 -10.34 -22.21 -40.31
C LEU A 25 -11.57 -22.59 -39.48
N THR A 26 -12.23 -23.66 -39.89
CA THR A 26 -13.38 -24.23 -39.17
C THR A 26 -12.89 -25.20 -38.10
N GLU A 27 -13.75 -25.50 -37.12
CA GLU A 27 -13.43 -26.47 -36.07
C GLU A 27 -13.02 -27.85 -36.65
N SER A 28 -13.61 -28.23 -37.79
CA SER A 28 -13.26 -29.43 -38.56
C SER A 28 -11.83 -29.44 -39.10
N ASP A 29 -11.20 -28.28 -39.33
CA ASP A 29 -9.83 -28.18 -39.84
C ASP A 29 -8.78 -28.31 -38.72
N ILE A 30 -9.16 -27.98 -37.49
CA ILE A 30 -8.27 -27.89 -36.33
C ILE A 30 -8.28 -29.20 -35.52
N MET A 31 -9.44 -29.82 -35.35
CA MET A 31 -9.62 -30.98 -34.48
C MET A 31 -8.84 -32.24 -34.91
N PRO A 32 -8.71 -32.59 -36.21
CA PRO A 32 -7.93 -33.75 -36.63
C PRO A 32 -6.44 -33.60 -36.31
N LYS A 33 -5.89 -32.38 -36.38
CA LYS A 33 -4.46 -32.10 -36.10
C LYS A 33 -4.14 -32.10 -34.61
N LEU A 34 -5.11 -31.77 -33.75
CA LEU A 34 -4.95 -31.85 -32.29
C LEU A 34 -5.07 -33.27 -31.73
N SER A 35 -5.71 -34.19 -32.45
CA SER A 35 -5.85 -35.60 -32.04
C SER A 35 -4.50 -36.28 -31.79
N ILE A 36 -3.47 -35.93 -32.57
CA ILE A 36 -2.09 -36.43 -32.47
C ILE A 36 -1.45 -36.11 -31.10
N TYR A 37 -1.90 -35.03 -30.44
CA TYR A 37 -1.40 -34.64 -29.13
C TYR A 37 -2.20 -35.26 -27.99
N LYS A 38 -3.42 -35.74 -28.25
CA LYS A 38 -4.35 -36.22 -27.22
C LYS A 38 -3.86 -37.49 -26.52
N ASP A 39 -3.19 -38.38 -27.25
CA ASP A 39 -2.62 -39.60 -26.67
C ASP A 39 -1.31 -39.34 -25.89
N LYS A 40 -0.61 -38.24 -26.19
CA LYS A 40 0.64 -37.86 -25.52
C LYS A 40 0.45 -37.28 -24.11
N PHE A 41 -0.79 -36.90 -23.75
CA PHE A 41 -1.12 -36.25 -22.47
C PHE A 41 -2.00 -37.08 -21.54
N ARG A 42 -2.41 -38.30 -21.95
CA ARG A 42 -3.34 -39.14 -21.18
C ARG A 42 -2.77 -39.57 -19.81
N HIS A 43 -1.45 -39.75 -19.67
CA HIS A 43 -0.80 -40.07 -18.39
C HIS A 43 -0.72 -38.92 -17.37
N ILE A 44 -1.08 -37.69 -17.74
CA ILE A 44 -0.96 -36.51 -16.87
C ILE A 44 -2.28 -36.21 -16.12
N LEU A 45 -3.40 -36.83 -16.52
CA LEU A 45 -4.73 -36.46 -16.04
C LEU A 45 -5.30 -37.34 -14.91
N ASP A 46 -4.64 -38.46 -14.57
CA ASP A 46 -5.22 -39.46 -13.66
C ASP A 46 -4.80 -39.35 -12.18
N ASN A 47 -4.19 -38.23 -11.73
CA ASN A 47 -3.55 -38.15 -10.40
C ASN A 47 -4.02 -37.02 -9.45
N ASP A 48 -5.22 -36.45 -9.62
CA ASP A 48 -5.70 -35.35 -8.76
C ASP A 48 -6.87 -35.76 -7.83
N GLY A 49 -6.71 -36.86 -7.10
CA GLY A 49 -7.61 -37.30 -6.03
C GLY A 49 -7.03 -37.07 -4.64
N VAL A 50 -6.81 -35.82 -4.20
CA VAL A 50 -6.49 -35.53 -2.78
C VAL A 50 -7.19 -34.26 -2.30
N ASN A 51 -8.16 -34.45 -1.40
CA ASN A 51 -8.80 -33.42 -0.57
C ASN A 51 -7.74 -32.65 0.26
N ARG A 52 -7.74 -31.32 0.19
CA ARG A 52 -7.02 -30.48 1.16
C ARG A 52 -8.00 -29.65 1.97
N GLU A 53 -8.11 -30.00 3.25
CA GLU A 53 -8.70 -29.16 4.28
C GLU A 53 -7.95 -27.82 4.37
N ARG A 54 -8.70 -26.72 4.46
CA ARG A 54 -8.16 -25.38 4.73
C ARG A 54 -7.79 -25.28 6.21
N THR A 55 -6.50 -25.34 6.51
CA THR A 55 -5.98 -24.86 7.79
C THR A 55 -5.87 -23.33 7.75
N THR A 56 -6.61 -22.66 8.65
CA THR A 56 -6.50 -21.22 8.89
C THR A 56 -5.27 -20.95 9.75
N THR A 57 -4.11 -20.74 9.12
CA THR A 57 -2.92 -20.30 9.85
C THR A 57 -3.13 -18.86 10.36
N PRO A 58 -2.93 -18.57 11.66
CA PRO A 58 -3.08 -17.22 12.21
C PRO A 58 -2.15 -16.20 11.55
N LEU A 59 -2.67 -15.00 11.23
CA LEU A 59 -1.98 -13.88 10.57
C LEU A 59 -0.59 -13.52 11.16
N LYS A 60 -0.36 -13.79 12.45
CA LYS A 60 0.92 -13.53 13.13
C LYS A 60 2.07 -14.41 12.60
N GLU A 61 1.78 -15.60 12.07
CA GLU A 61 2.78 -16.54 11.55
C GLU A 61 3.25 -16.17 10.13
N VAL A 62 2.33 -15.69 9.27
CA VAL A 62 2.65 -15.27 7.89
C VAL A 62 3.57 -14.05 7.86
N ALA A 63 3.46 -13.17 8.86
CA ALA A 63 4.34 -12.00 8.99
C ALA A 63 5.80 -12.37 9.33
N LYS A 64 6.05 -13.51 10.00
CA LYS A 64 7.41 -13.95 10.37
C LYS A 64 8.22 -14.49 9.19
N THR A 65 7.56 -15.09 8.19
CA THR A 65 8.24 -15.79 7.09
C THR A 65 8.66 -14.88 5.93
N LEU A 66 8.29 -13.60 5.95
CA LEU A 66 8.54 -12.66 4.84
C LEU A 66 9.73 -11.73 5.04
N LEU A 67 10.48 -11.83 6.15
CA LEU A 67 11.63 -10.98 6.41
C LEU A 67 12.94 -11.63 5.90
N PRO A 68 13.68 -11.00 4.96
CA PRO A 68 15.05 -11.38 4.61
C PRO A 68 15.95 -11.57 5.83
N SER A 69 16.95 -12.45 5.74
CA SER A 69 17.89 -12.73 6.83
C SER A 69 18.49 -11.44 7.41
N ASP A 70 18.39 -11.29 8.73
CA ASP A 70 18.72 -10.06 9.47
C ASP A 70 20.18 -9.61 9.32
N SER A 71 21.08 -10.49 8.86
CA SER A 71 22.51 -10.18 8.75
C SER A 71 22.82 -9.09 7.71
N ALA A 72 22.09 -9.04 6.58
CA ALA A 72 22.31 -8.03 5.52
C ALA A 72 21.68 -6.66 5.84
N ARG A 73 20.96 -6.54 6.97
CA ARG A 73 20.15 -5.36 7.32
C ARG A 73 20.70 -4.56 8.50
N LYS A 74 21.79 -5.01 9.12
CA LYS A 74 22.41 -4.32 10.27
C LYS A 74 23.03 -3.00 9.83
N ASN A 75 23.01 -2.00 10.71
CA ASN A 75 23.67 -0.70 10.59
C ASN A 75 23.07 0.30 9.58
N ARG A 76 21.76 0.22 9.30
CA ARG A 76 21.06 1.25 8.51
C ARG A 76 20.73 2.47 9.37
N LYS A 77 21.71 3.35 9.53
CA LYS A 77 21.61 4.56 10.37
C LYS A 77 20.66 5.62 9.82
N HIS A 78 20.29 5.55 8.54
CA HIS A 78 19.39 6.53 7.91
C HIS A 78 17.96 6.00 7.83
N LEU A 79 16.99 6.89 8.05
CA LEU A 79 15.56 6.59 7.97
C LEU A 79 14.96 7.24 6.71
N LEU A 80 14.18 6.46 5.96
CA LEU A 80 13.38 6.92 4.83
C LEU A 80 11.89 6.76 5.14
N PHE A 81 11.14 7.85 5.12
CA PHE A 81 9.69 7.82 5.19
C PHE A 81 9.05 7.95 3.81
N SER A 82 8.27 6.96 3.43
CA SER A 82 7.53 6.95 2.17
C SER A 82 6.13 7.54 2.41
N HIS A 83 5.96 8.83 2.10
CA HIS A 83 4.70 9.55 2.36
C HIS A 83 3.59 9.08 1.41
N PHE A 84 2.52 8.55 1.99
CA PHE A 84 1.31 8.13 1.29
C PHE A 84 0.19 9.19 1.50
N PRO A 85 -0.39 9.77 0.43
CA PRO A 85 -1.41 10.80 0.55
C PRO A 85 -2.58 10.32 1.40
N LYS A 86 -3.23 11.23 2.12
CA LYS A 86 -4.46 10.95 2.89
C LYS A 86 -4.36 9.85 3.95
N ALA A 87 -3.17 9.33 4.23
CA ALA A 87 -2.93 8.45 5.36
C ALA A 87 -2.54 9.22 6.65
N GLY A 88 -2.28 10.52 6.59
CA GLY A 88 -1.73 11.27 7.74
C GLY A 88 -0.21 11.38 7.69
N GLY A 89 0.40 11.10 6.53
CA GLY A 89 1.85 11.19 6.36
C GLY A 89 2.45 12.57 6.65
N SER A 90 1.67 13.65 6.58
CA SER A 90 2.16 14.99 6.96
C SER A 90 2.51 15.07 8.44
N GLU A 91 1.72 14.40 9.29
CA GLU A 91 1.92 14.36 10.73
C GLU A 91 3.13 13.49 11.08
N ILE A 92 3.20 12.27 10.53
CA ILE A 92 4.37 11.39 10.71
C ILE A 92 5.65 12.10 10.25
N LYS A 93 5.59 12.81 9.12
CA LYS A 93 6.73 13.57 8.59
C LYS A 93 7.17 14.71 9.51
N TYR A 94 6.23 15.31 10.25
CA TYR A 94 6.55 16.31 11.26
C TYR A 94 7.21 15.67 12.48
N ILE A 95 6.61 14.60 13.02
CA ILE A 95 7.12 13.83 14.16
C ILE A 95 8.54 13.33 13.89
N LEU A 96 8.76 12.65 12.76
CA LEU A 96 10.09 12.13 12.38
C LEU A 96 11.14 13.23 12.26
N GLY A 97 10.76 14.43 11.79
CA GLY A 97 11.67 15.58 11.74
C GLY A 97 12.13 16.03 13.13
N MET A 98 11.28 15.92 14.15
CA MET A 98 11.60 16.27 15.53
C MET A 98 12.43 15.19 16.24
N VAL A 99 12.08 13.92 16.03
CA VAL A 99 12.62 12.82 16.83
C VAL A 99 13.83 12.15 16.19
N VAL A 100 13.97 12.15 14.87
CA VAL A 100 15.17 11.58 14.19
C VAL A 100 16.19 12.67 13.84
N GLY A 101 15.72 13.90 13.67
CA GLY A 101 16.56 15.08 13.40
C GLY A 101 16.89 15.30 11.93
N GLY A 102 16.78 16.56 11.51
CA GLY A 102 16.95 16.99 10.13
C GLY A 102 15.77 16.51 9.25
N ARG A 103 15.48 17.22 8.17
CA ARG A 103 14.43 16.81 7.23
C ARG A 103 14.88 17.14 5.82
N LYS A 104 15.12 16.11 5.01
CA LYS A 104 15.49 16.30 3.61
C LYS A 104 14.56 15.51 2.69
N ASN A 105 14.01 16.20 1.68
CA ASN A 105 13.36 15.52 0.58
C ASN A 105 14.42 14.78 -0.23
N ILE A 106 14.29 13.46 -0.39
CA ILE A 106 15.31 12.69 -1.11
C ILE A 106 15.34 13.02 -2.62
N TYR A 107 14.32 13.68 -3.15
CA TYR A 107 14.28 14.12 -4.55
C TYR A 107 14.46 15.64 -4.72
N GLY A 108 14.70 16.37 -3.62
CA GLY A 108 14.86 17.84 -3.65
C GLY A 108 13.60 18.61 -4.10
N GLY A 109 13.56 19.91 -3.82
CA GLY A 109 12.75 20.85 -4.60
C GLY A 109 13.50 21.14 -5.91
N ASN A 110 12.80 21.21 -7.03
CA ASN A 110 13.33 21.44 -8.38
C ASN A 110 14.22 20.33 -8.97
N GLY A 111 13.70 19.10 -9.04
CA GLY A 111 14.27 18.09 -9.95
C GLY A 111 15.58 17.43 -9.50
N GLY A 112 15.77 17.25 -8.19
CA GLY A 112 16.93 16.54 -7.66
C GLY A 112 17.06 15.14 -8.28
N ASN A 113 18.21 14.89 -8.92
CA ASN A 113 18.52 13.64 -9.59
C ASN A 113 18.49 12.48 -8.57
N LYS A 114 17.50 11.60 -8.65
CA LYS A 114 17.37 10.39 -7.83
C LYS A 114 18.67 9.58 -7.75
N ASP A 115 19.37 9.48 -8.88
CA ASP A 115 20.62 8.72 -8.99
C ASP A 115 21.76 9.33 -8.19
N TYR A 116 21.68 10.62 -7.86
CA TYR A 116 22.66 11.30 -7.03
C TYR A 116 22.69 10.71 -5.61
N TYR A 117 21.52 10.57 -4.98
CA TYR A 117 21.44 10.06 -3.62
C TYR A 117 21.79 8.58 -3.58
N VAL A 118 21.20 7.75 -4.45
CA VAL A 118 21.50 6.31 -4.51
C VAL A 118 23.00 6.07 -4.70
N ARG A 119 23.66 6.76 -5.64
CA ARG A 119 25.11 6.61 -5.87
C ARG A 119 25.93 7.04 -4.65
N ARG A 120 25.56 8.14 -3.98
CA ARG A 120 26.31 8.61 -2.80
C ARG A 120 26.16 7.73 -1.57
N PHE A 121 24.98 7.12 -1.36
CA PHE A 121 24.81 6.14 -0.29
C PHE A 121 25.59 4.86 -0.59
N LYS A 122 25.56 4.38 -1.83
CA LYS A 122 26.38 3.22 -2.25
C LYS A 122 27.89 3.49 -2.13
N ALA A 123 28.33 4.74 -2.30
CA ALA A 123 29.72 5.14 -2.12
C ALA A 123 30.17 5.25 -0.64
N ASN A 124 29.33 4.83 0.32
CA ASN A 124 29.64 4.76 1.75
C ASN A 124 30.18 6.07 2.37
N SER A 125 29.79 7.21 1.78
CA SER A 125 30.30 8.52 2.17
C SER A 125 29.52 9.07 3.37
N SER A 126 29.78 8.50 4.55
CA SER A 126 29.21 8.94 5.84
C SER A 126 29.39 10.44 6.11
N ILE A 127 30.38 11.06 5.46
CA ILE A 127 30.74 12.48 5.54
C ILE A 127 29.64 13.44 5.06
N PHE A 128 28.69 13.02 4.21
CA PHE A 128 27.84 13.99 3.49
C PHE A 128 26.46 14.26 4.09
N PHE A 129 25.95 13.43 5.00
CA PHE A 129 24.59 13.59 5.49
C PHE A 129 24.57 14.06 6.94
N ARG A 130 24.38 15.37 7.12
CA ARG A 130 24.05 15.96 8.43
C ARG A 130 22.64 15.58 8.93
N THR A 131 21.87 14.85 8.14
CA THR A 131 20.48 14.48 8.44
C THR A 131 20.32 12.97 8.43
N ASN A 132 19.65 12.43 9.44
CA ASN A 132 19.33 11.01 9.50
C ASN A 132 17.95 10.69 8.92
N TYR A 133 17.11 11.71 8.70
CA TYR A 133 15.75 11.56 8.20
C TYR A 133 15.54 12.11 6.77
N PHE A 134 15.07 11.22 5.90
CA PHE A 134 14.69 11.50 4.53
C PHE A 134 13.23 11.13 4.30
N TYR A 135 12.59 11.79 3.34
CA TYR A 135 11.24 11.41 2.93
C TYR A 135 11.06 11.44 1.41
N GLN A 136 10.08 10.66 0.94
CA GLN A 136 9.56 10.70 -0.42
C GLN A 136 8.16 11.33 -0.39
N ASN A 137 7.87 12.29 -1.26
CA ASN A 137 6.56 12.90 -1.42
C ASN A 137 5.51 11.95 -2.02
N GLU A 138 4.24 12.32 -1.91
CA GLU A 138 3.07 11.58 -2.38
C GLU A 138 3.19 11.03 -3.82
N GLY A 139 3.76 11.81 -4.74
CA GLY A 139 3.91 11.45 -6.15
C GLY A 139 5.16 10.64 -6.51
N GLN A 140 5.96 10.20 -5.53
CA GLN A 140 7.22 9.49 -5.77
C GLN A 140 7.09 8.03 -5.36
N SER A 141 7.44 7.12 -6.27
CA SER A 141 7.54 5.70 -5.97
C SER A 141 8.80 5.39 -5.17
N MET A 142 8.72 4.36 -4.34
CA MET A 142 9.86 3.84 -3.62
C MET A 142 10.80 3.10 -4.59
N ASP A 143 12.08 3.44 -4.52
CA ASP A 143 13.11 2.66 -5.20
C ASP A 143 13.55 1.51 -4.30
N PRO A 144 13.37 0.24 -4.70
CA PRO A 144 13.85 -0.90 -3.93
C PRO A 144 15.34 -0.85 -3.61
N ASP A 145 16.16 -0.18 -4.44
CA ASP A 145 17.59 -0.03 -4.21
C ASP A 145 17.91 0.83 -2.99
N LEU A 146 17.00 1.72 -2.57
CA LEU A 146 17.20 2.53 -1.36
C LEU A 146 17.11 1.68 -0.09
N LYS A 147 16.40 0.56 -0.13
CA LYS A 147 16.17 -0.29 1.04
C LYS A 147 17.46 -0.80 1.68
N SER A 148 18.51 -1.04 0.89
CA SER A 148 19.81 -1.48 1.43
C SER A 148 20.50 -0.39 2.25
N ALA A 149 20.24 0.89 1.95
CA ALA A 149 20.85 2.04 2.61
C ALA A 149 20.00 2.63 3.75
N PHE A 150 18.69 2.40 3.72
CA PHE A 150 17.73 3.05 4.61
C PHE A 150 16.88 2.05 5.39
N PHE A 151 16.59 2.37 6.65
CA PHE A 151 15.42 1.84 7.34
C PHE A 151 14.17 2.53 6.79
N VAL A 152 13.28 1.77 6.17
CA VAL A 152 12.11 2.31 5.47
C VAL A 152 10.86 2.17 6.32
N ILE A 153 10.24 3.31 6.63
CA ILE A 153 8.90 3.37 7.19
C ILE A 153 7.89 3.63 6.07
N GLY A 154 6.97 2.67 5.90
CA GLY A 154 5.79 2.79 5.05
C GLY A 154 4.56 3.16 5.88
N HIS A 155 3.52 3.63 5.22
CA HIS A 155 2.30 4.07 5.86
C HIS A 155 1.07 3.66 5.04
N VAL A 156 0.10 3.08 5.73
CA VAL A 156 -1.19 2.67 5.17
C VAL A 156 -2.36 3.21 5.98
N ARG A 157 -3.54 3.18 5.35
CA ARG A 157 -4.82 3.57 5.92
C ARG A 157 -5.85 2.58 5.41
N SER A 158 -6.90 2.29 6.19
CA SER A 158 -7.94 1.40 5.68
C SER A 158 -8.52 1.93 4.36
N PRO A 159 -8.86 1.06 3.39
CA PRO A 159 -9.35 1.48 2.08
C PRO A 159 -10.53 2.47 2.20
N CYS A 160 -11.46 2.20 3.11
CA CYS A 160 -12.66 3.03 3.31
C CYS A 160 -12.31 4.40 3.87
N ASN A 161 -11.48 4.47 4.93
CA ASN A 161 -11.03 5.74 5.50
C ASN A 161 -10.20 6.55 4.49
N TYR A 162 -9.39 5.90 3.66
CA TYR A 162 -8.62 6.54 2.60
C TYR A 162 -9.52 7.14 1.51
N LEU A 163 -10.48 6.35 1.00
CA LEU A 163 -11.39 6.77 -0.06
C LEU A 163 -12.31 7.89 0.42
N LEU A 164 -12.86 7.77 1.64
CA LEU A 164 -13.65 8.83 2.27
C LEU A 164 -12.84 10.11 2.44
N SER A 165 -11.59 10.02 2.88
CA SER A 165 -10.69 11.18 3.01
C SER A 165 -10.35 11.82 1.66
N CYS A 166 -10.23 11.03 0.59
CA CYS A 166 -10.09 11.55 -0.77
C CYS A 166 -11.36 12.28 -1.22
N TRP A 167 -12.51 11.63 -1.08
CA TRP A 167 -13.80 12.16 -1.53
C TRP A 167 -14.18 13.44 -0.78
N THR A 168 -14.16 13.45 0.56
CA THR A 168 -14.50 14.62 1.39
C THR A 168 -13.58 15.82 1.15
N TYR A 169 -12.30 15.58 0.88
CA TYR A 169 -11.37 16.64 0.49
C TYR A 169 -11.71 17.20 -0.89
N GLY A 170 -12.13 16.34 -1.83
CA GLY A 170 -12.65 16.75 -3.12
C GLY A 170 -14.00 17.45 -3.05
N SER A 171 -14.90 17.06 -2.14
CA SER A 171 -16.16 17.75 -1.83
C SER A 171 -15.92 19.17 -1.31
N SER A 172 -14.74 19.43 -0.75
CA SER A 172 -14.27 20.77 -0.38
C SER A 172 -13.58 21.53 -1.54
N GLY A 173 -13.64 21.02 -2.77
CA GLY A 173 -13.01 21.59 -3.96
C GLY A 173 -11.49 21.40 -4.04
N LYS A 174 -10.92 20.44 -3.30
CA LYS A 174 -9.46 20.31 -3.14
C LYS A 174 -8.91 18.97 -3.61
N GLY A 175 -7.61 18.98 -3.93
CA GLY A 175 -6.83 17.78 -4.24
C GLY A 175 -6.89 17.35 -5.69
N ASP A 176 -5.94 16.51 -6.10
CA ASP A 176 -5.75 16.19 -7.51
C ASP A 176 -6.84 15.26 -8.07
N VAL A 177 -7.41 14.40 -7.22
CA VAL A 177 -8.56 13.56 -7.63
C VAL A 177 -9.72 14.44 -8.04
N TYR A 178 -10.07 15.44 -7.22
CA TYR A 178 -11.10 16.43 -7.57
C TYR A 178 -10.77 17.11 -8.89
N LYS A 179 -9.55 17.61 -9.08
CA LYS A 179 -9.16 18.28 -10.34
C LYS A 179 -9.33 17.38 -11.57
N MET A 180 -8.99 16.09 -11.43
CA MET A 180 -9.05 15.10 -12.51
C MET A 180 -10.45 14.56 -12.80
N THR A 181 -11.37 14.56 -11.82
CA THR A 181 -12.75 14.10 -12.04
C THR A 181 -13.46 15.06 -12.99
N LYS A 182 -13.98 14.59 -14.12
CA LYS A 182 -14.71 15.45 -15.08
C LYS A 182 -16.05 15.91 -14.50
N ASP A 183 -16.83 14.96 -14.01
CA ASP A 183 -18.11 15.27 -13.37
C ASP A 183 -17.89 15.72 -11.92
N LYS A 184 -18.23 16.98 -11.60
CA LYS A 184 -18.17 17.48 -10.21
C LYS A 184 -19.46 17.22 -9.44
N SER A 185 -20.48 16.65 -10.08
CA SER A 185 -21.76 16.32 -9.45
C SER A 185 -21.60 15.20 -8.42
N VAL A 186 -20.66 14.27 -8.61
CA VAL A 186 -20.38 13.15 -7.69
C VAL A 186 -19.74 13.56 -6.35
N TYR A 187 -19.50 14.85 -6.12
CA TYR A 187 -18.94 15.35 -4.86
C TYR A 187 -20.02 15.94 -3.96
N GLY A 188 -19.87 15.68 -2.66
CA GLY A 188 -20.80 16.15 -1.64
C GLY A 188 -20.91 17.68 -1.58
N LYS A 189 -22.08 18.17 -1.18
CA LYS A 189 -22.43 19.59 -1.21
C LYS A 189 -22.56 20.21 0.18
N ILE A 190 -23.07 19.45 1.16
CA ILE A 190 -23.43 19.99 2.46
C ILE A 190 -22.59 19.30 3.54
N PRO A 191 -21.53 19.95 4.06
CA PRO A 191 -20.75 19.40 5.17
C PRO A 191 -21.65 18.98 6.35
N PRO A 192 -21.38 17.84 7.01
CA PRO A 192 -20.21 17.01 6.85
C PRO A 192 -20.29 16.01 5.68
N PHE A 193 -21.21 16.17 4.74
CA PHE A 193 -21.41 15.35 3.53
C PHE A 193 -22.01 13.97 3.80
N ASN A 194 -22.84 13.84 4.83
CA ASN A 194 -23.46 12.58 5.26
C ASN A 194 -25.00 12.59 5.19
N ASN A 195 -25.61 13.55 4.48
CA ASN A 195 -27.04 13.49 4.13
C ASN A 195 -27.26 12.51 2.98
N THR A 196 -28.51 12.09 2.76
CA THR A 196 -28.89 11.09 1.75
C THR A 196 -28.30 11.38 0.36
N ASP A 197 -28.52 12.59 -0.18
CA ASP A 197 -28.01 12.99 -1.50
C ASP A 197 -26.47 12.91 -1.59
N ASP A 198 -25.77 13.32 -0.54
CA ASP A 198 -24.31 13.26 -0.50
C ASP A 198 -23.79 11.82 -0.38
N LEU A 199 -24.53 10.92 0.26
CA LEU A 199 -24.21 9.49 0.31
C LEU A 199 -24.42 8.81 -1.05
N GLU A 200 -25.47 9.18 -1.80
CA GLU A 200 -25.66 8.73 -3.18
C GLU A 200 -24.51 9.19 -4.09
N ARG A 201 -24.10 10.46 -3.95
CA ARG A 201 -22.92 11.01 -4.66
C ARG A 201 -21.64 10.28 -4.30
N LEU A 202 -21.45 9.92 -3.02
CA LEU A 202 -20.34 9.08 -2.59
C LEU A 202 -20.37 7.71 -3.28
N THR A 203 -21.53 7.05 -3.36
CA THR A 203 -21.67 5.76 -4.06
C THR A 203 -21.27 5.87 -5.53
N MET A 204 -21.78 6.88 -6.26
CA MET A 204 -21.38 7.15 -7.65
C MET A 204 -19.87 7.37 -7.77
N TRP A 205 -19.30 8.20 -6.89
CA TRP A 205 -17.86 8.47 -6.90
C TRP A 205 -17.03 7.21 -6.62
N LEU A 206 -17.48 6.36 -5.69
CA LEU A 206 -16.82 5.10 -5.36
C LEU A 206 -16.81 4.16 -6.55
N GLN A 207 -17.90 4.04 -7.31
CA GLN A 207 -17.96 3.19 -8.51
C GLN A 207 -16.87 3.58 -9.52
N ASP A 208 -16.67 4.88 -9.75
CA ASP A 208 -15.67 5.41 -10.68
C ASP A 208 -14.23 5.35 -10.14
N ASN A 209 -14.06 5.39 -8.81
CA ASN A 209 -12.76 5.55 -8.17
C ASN A 209 -12.33 4.35 -7.30
N LYS A 210 -13.05 3.22 -7.34
CA LYS A 210 -12.85 2.07 -6.44
C LYS A 210 -11.44 1.49 -6.39
N LYS A 211 -10.63 1.69 -7.45
CA LYS A 211 -9.23 1.20 -7.53
C LYS A 211 -8.17 2.26 -7.23
N ILE A 212 -8.53 3.52 -6.96
CA ILE A 212 -7.54 4.59 -6.77
C ILE A 212 -6.62 4.32 -5.57
N TYR A 213 -7.14 3.71 -4.51
CA TYR A 213 -6.35 3.30 -3.34
C TYR A 213 -5.30 2.25 -3.72
N THR A 214 -5.75 1.11 -4.27
CA THR A 214 -4.87 0.01 -4.70
C THR A 214 -3.83 0.48 -5.72
N ASN A 215 -4.24 1.24 -6.74
CA ASN A 215 -3.32 1.74 -7.77
C ASN A 215 -2.23 2.64 -7.19
N ARG A 216 -2.59 3.50 -6.23
CA ARG A 216 -1.61 4.39 -5.59
C ARG A 216 -0.68 3.64 -4.64
N LEU A 217 -1.18 2.66 -3.89
CA LEU A 217 -0.32 1.79 -3.08
C LEU A 217 0.65 1.00 -3.94
N ILE A 218 0.16 0.38 -5.02
CA ILE A 218 0.99 -0.32 -6.01
C ILE A 218 2.05 0.61 -6.54
N TYR A 219 1.67 1.76 -7.10
CA TYR A 219 2.63 2.73 -7.62
C TYR A 219 3.67 3.16 -6.57
N LYS A 220 3.24 3.35 -5.31
CA LYS A 220 4.09 3.86 -4.24
C LYS A 220 5.10 2.82 -3.75
N TYR A 221 4.66 1.60 -3.48
CA TYR A 221 5.45 0.61 -2.74
C TYR A 221 5.89 -0.59 -3.56
N PHE A 222 5.23 -0.84 -4.69
CA PHE A 222 5.43 -2.03 -5.51
C PHE A 222 5.97 -1.62 -6.88
N LYS A 223 7.03 -2.28 -7.36
CA LYS A 223 7.55 -2.01 -8.71
C LYS A 223 6.45 -2.32 -9.73
N THR A 224 6.07 -1.32 -10.52
CA THR A 224 4.96 -1.40 -11.49
C THR A 224 5.16 -2.49 -12.54
N THR A 225 6.39 -2.92 -12.80
CA THR A 225 6.70 -3.94 -13.81
C THR A 225 6.38 -5.38 -13.37
N HIS A 226 6.22 -5.66 -12.06
CA HIS A 226 6.07 -7.04 -11.55
C HIS A 226 5.06 -7.22 -10.40
N TRP A 227 4.19 -6.24 -10.13
CA TRP A 227 3.32 -6.28 -8.94
C TRP A 227 2.35 -7.47 -8.90
N LYS A 228 1.99 -8.07 -10.06
CA LYS A 228 1.09 -9.23 -10.12
C LYS A 228 1.69 -10.52 -9.58
N THR A 229 3.03 -10.63 -9.50
CA THR A 229 3.72 -11.87 -9.15
C THR A 229 4.36 -11.85 -7.76
N ASP A 230 4.63 -10.66 -7.20
CA ASP A 230 5.21 -10.53 -5.86
C ASP A 230 4.79 -9.18 -5.25
N LEU A 231 3.65 -9.16 -4.54
CA LEU A 231 3.29 -8.08 -3.62
C LEU A 231 4.17 -8.17 -2.36
N SER A 232 5.48 -8.01 -2.58
CA SER A 232 6.46 -8.13 -1.52
C SER A 232 6.39 -6.91 -0.61
N LEU A 233 5.84 -7.09 0.59
CA LEU A 233 5.99 -6.16 1.71
C LEU A 233 7.46 -5.96 2.10
N LYS A 234 8.37 -6.76 1.53
CA LYS A 234 9.80 -6.73 1.80
C LYS A 234 10.38 -5.34 1.69
N ASN A 235 9.92 -4.48 0.77
CA ASN A 235 10.56 -3.18 0.54
C ASN A 235 10.34 -2.15 1.67
N VAL A 236 9.49 -2.47 2.64
CA VAL A 236 9.26 -1.66 3.84
C VAL A 236 9.70 -2.46 5.06
N ASP A 237 10.42 -1.82 5.98
CA ASP A 237 10.89 -2.48 7.21
C ASP A 237 9.84 -2.42 8.32
N CYS A 238 9.04 -1.36 8.32
CA CYS A 238 7.97 -1.18 9.29
C CYS A 238 6.81 -0.39 8.68
N TRP A 239 5.59 -0.87 8.91
CA TRP A 239 4.36 -0.23 8.45
C TRP A 239 3.69 0.47 9.62
N VAL A 240 3.30 1.72 9.39
CA VAL A 240 2.40 2.47 10.28
C VAL A 240 0.99 2.39 9.71
N HIS A 241 0.00 2.02 10.52
CA HIS A 241 -1.41 2.13 10.19
C HIS A 241 -1.93 3.45 10.73
N THR A 242 -2.76 4.14 9.94
CA THR A 242 -3.33 5.43 10.34
C THR A 242 -4.18 5.32 11.59
N GLU A 243 -4.87 4.20 11.74
CA GLU A 243 -5.75 3.87 12.86
C GLU A 243 -4.96 3.66 14.17
N MET A 244 -3.67 3.30 14.07
CA MET A 244 -2.76 3.03 15.19
C MET A 244 -1.51 3.91 15.11
N LEU A 245 -1.65 5.14 14.61
CA LEU A 245 -0.51 5.97 14.14
C LEU A 245 0.62 6.10 15.16
N ILE A 246 0.30 6.46 16.40
CA ILE A 246 1.32 6.62 17.47
C ILE A 246 1.95 5.28 17.83
N TYR A 247 1.12 4.28 18.11
CA TYR A 247 1.55 2.97 18.54
C TYR A 247 2.51 2.32 17.53
N ASP A 248 2.10 2.28 16.26
CA ASP A 248 2.94 1.71 15.20
C ASP A 248 4.20 2.53 14.96
N LEU A 249 4.12 3.87 15.02
CA LEU A 249 5.29 4.73 14.85
C LEU A 249 6.32 4.52 15.95
N VAL A 250 5.92 4.42 17.21
CA VAL A 250 6.80 4.09 18.35
C VAL A 250 7.48 2.74 18.09
N ASN A 251 6.71 1.72 17.69
CA ASN A 251 7.25 0.41 17.37
C ASN A 251 8.25 0.44 16.20
N CYS A 252 7.97 1.23 15.16
CA CYS A 252 8.90 1.43 14.06
C CYS A 252 10.19 2.14 14.48
N LEU A 253 10.10 3.15 15.35
CA LEU A 253 11.25 3.87 15.88
C LEU A 253 12.13 2.98 16.77
N LYS A 254 11.55 2.16 17.66
CA LYS A 254 12.29 1.16 18.44
C LYS A 254 13.01 0.15 17.54
N ARG A 255 12.39 -0.28 16.43
CA ARG A 255 13.04 -1.16 15.43
C ARG A 255 14.17 -0.46 14.68
N TYR A 256 14.03 0.82 14.40
CA TYR A 256 15.06 1.63 13.76
C TYR A 256 16.30 1.80 14.66
N GLU A 257 16.13 2.06 15.97
CA GLU A 257 17.25 2.13 16.92
C GLU A 257 18.00 0.81 17.04
N LYS A 258 17.29 -0.32 17.06
CA LYS A 258 17.91 -1.66 17.02
C LYS A 258 18.80 -1.90 15.80
N GLN A 259 18.66 -1.08 14.74
CA GLN A 259 19.51 -1.12 13.54
C GLN A 259 20.62 -0.05 13.53
N GLY A 260 20.85 0.62 14.65
CA GLY A 260 21.83 1.69 14.81
C GLY A 260 21.30 3.09 14.46
N GLY A 261 19.99 3.24 14.30
CA GLY A 261 19.33 4.53 14.24
C GLY A 261 19.42 5.31 15.57
N ASN A 262 19.12 6.60 15.54
CA ASN A 262 19.06 7.45 16.74
C ASN A 262 17.68 8.12 16.80
N VAL A 263 17.02 8.03 17.95
CA VAL A 263 15.74 8.66 18.22
C VAL A 263 15.85 9.51 19.48
N LYS A 264 15.36 10.75 19.40
CA LYS A 264 15.25 11.71 20.49
C LYS A 264 13.90 11.55 21.17
N TRP A 265 13.77 10.53 22.01
CA TRP A 265 12.53 10.21 22.71
C TRP A 265 12.00 11.37 23.55
N GLU A 266 12.88 12.21 24.10
CA GLU A 266 12.50 13.43 24.82
C GLU A 266 11.72 14.42 23.95
N ASN A 267 11.92 14.42 22.63
CA ASN A 267 11.12 15.22 21.70
C ASN A 267 9.81 14.52 21.34
N PHE A 268 9.77 13.19 21.37
CA PHE A 268 8.55 12.44 21.16
C PHE A 268 7.56 12.71 22.30
N HIS A 269 8.00 12.69 23.56
CA HIS A 269 7.13 12.97 24.74
C HIS A 269 6.55 14.39 24.77
N LYS A 270 7.16 15.35 24.04
CA LYS A 270 6.62 16.71 23.90
C LYS A 270 5.40 16.77 22.98
N ILE A 271 5.09 15.71 22.24
CA ILE A 271 3.95 15.64 21.32
C ILE A 271 2.67 15.41 22.14
N LYS A 272 2.03 16.51 22.55
CA LYS A 272 0.80 16.45 23.36
C LYS A 272 -0.46 16.11 22.56
N LYS A 273 -0.48 16.48 21.27
CA LYS A 273 -1.66 16.31 20.41
C LYS A 273 -1.25 16.21 18.96
N LEU A 274 -1.79 15.21 18.28
CA LEU A 274 -1.66 15.10 16.83
C LEU A 274 -2.53 16.15 16.15
N LYS A 275 -1.95 16.86 15.17
CA LYS A 275 -2.74 17.75 14.33
C LYS A 275 -3.49 16.91 13.29
N ALA A 276 -4.71 16.50 13.63
CA ALA A 276 -5.62 15.95 12.65
C ALA A 276 -5.81 16.97 11.51
N ASN A 277 -5.65 16.53 10.26
CA ASN A 277 -5.99 17.37 9.13
C ASN A 277 -7.49 17.64 9.20
N PRO A 278 -7.95 18.90 9.36
CA PRO A 278 -9.36 19.19 9.47
C PRO A 278 -10.04 18.80 8.16
N SER A 279 -10.73 17.66 8.18
CA SER A 279 -11.66 17.26 7.15
C SER A 279 -13.06 17.50 7.69
N ASN A 280 -13.90 18.13 6.87
CA ASN A 280 -15.29 18.38 7.22
C ASN A 280 -16.11 17.10 6.99
N HIS A 281 -15.77 16.02 7.69
CA HIS A 281 -16.52 14.77 7.64
C HIS A 281 -16.81 14.27 9.06
N SER A 282 -17.94 13.60 9.20
CA SER A 282 -18.36 12.91 10.43
C SER A 282 -17.63 11.58 10.59
N GLN A 283 -18.06 10.74 11.53
CA GLN A 283 -17.46 9.42 11.74
C GLN A 283 -17.64 8.51 10.52
N CYS A 284 -16.65 7.65 10.24
CA CYS A 284 -16.63 6.76 9.07
C CYS A 284 -17.94 5.97 8.90
N LYS A 285 -18.50 5.45 10.01
CA LYS A 285 -19.73 4.65 10.02
C LYS A 285 -20.96 5.37 9.44
N ASN A 286 -20.93 6.70 9.36
CA ASN A 286 -22.01 7.48 8.74
C ASN A 286 -21.95 7.46 7.19
N TYR A 287 -20.88 6.92 6.60
CA TYR A 287 -20.63 6.91 5.14
C TYR A 287 -20.54 5.52 4.53
N PHE A 288 -20.61 4.46 5.33
CA PHE A 288 -20.46 3.10 4.84
C PHE A 288 -21.53 2.23 5.49
N ASP A 289 -22.56 1.93 4.71
CA ASP A 289 -23.44 0.79 4.94
C ASP A 289 -22.80 -0.49 4.38
N ASP A 290 -23.52 -1.60 4.45
CA ASP A 290 -23.05 -2.90 3.97
C ASP A 290 -22.74 -2.88 2.46
N GLU A 291 -23.55 -2.18 1.66
CA GLU A 291 -23.35 -2.09 0.21
C GLU A 291 -22.06 -1.33 -0.15
N ARG A 292 -21.88 -0.11 0.39
CA ARG A 292 -20.68 0.71 0.14
C ARG A 292 -19.44 0.04 0.71
N THR A 293 -19.57 -0.65 1.85
CA THR A 293 -18.52 -1.48 2.42
C THR A 293 -18.09 -2.57 1.46
N ALA A 294 -19.04 -3.37 0.96
CA ALA A 294 -18.76 -4.43 0.00
C ALA A 294 -18.10 -3.89 -1.28
N LEU A 295 -18.61 -2.76 -1.81
CA LEU A 295 -18.05 -2.10 -2.99
C LEU A 295 -16.56 -1.74 -2.82
N VAL A 296 -16.20 -1.14 -1.69
CA VAL A 296 -14.80 -0.76 -1.39
C VAL A 296 -13.94 -1.99 -1.13
N MET A 297 -14.41 -2.90 -0.30
CA MET A 297 -13.62 -4.04 0.17
C MET A 297 -13.39 -5.06 -0.95
N ASP A 298 -14.35 -5.37 -1.81
CA ASP A 298 -14.12 -6.27 -2.96
C ASP A 298 -13.12 -5.65 -3.95
N SER A 299 -13.26 -4.37 -4.24
CA SER A 299 -12.39 -3.65 -5.19
C SER A 299 -10.94 -3.52 -4.70
N ASN A 300 -10.71 -3.64 -3.40
CA ASN A 300 -9.39 -3.48 -2.76
C ASN A 300 -8.99 -4.73 -1.96
N LYS A 301 -9.62 -5.89 -2.23
CA LYS A 301 -9.50 -7.10 -1.40
C LYS A 301 -8.08 -7.59 -1.18
N ASP A 302 -7.22 -7.47 -2.19
CA ASP A 302 -5.82 -7.91 -2.08
C ASP A 302 -5.06 -7.02 -1.09
N MET A 303 -5.23 -5.70 -1.17
CA MET A 303 -4.61 -4.76 -0.23
C MET A 303 -5.22 -4.90 1.17
N ALA A 304 -6.54 -5.05 1.25
CA ALA A 304 -7.24 -5.27 2.50
C ALA A 304 -6.70 -6.52 3.22
N LYS A 305 -6.59 -7.64 2.50
CA LYS A 305 -6.02 -8.89 3.01
C LYS A 305 -4.56 -8.74 3.44
N ILE A 306 -3.74 -8.05 2.65
CA ILE A 306 -2.31 -7.84 2.97
C ILE A 306 -2.12 -7.09 4.28
N PHE A 307 -2.94 -6.09 4.54
CA PHE A 307 -2.85 -5.23 5.74
C PHE A 307 -3.82 -5.63 6.85
N GLY A 308 -4.53 -6.76 6.72
CA GLY A 308 -5.44 -7.26 7.75
C GLY A 308 -6.69 -6.39 7.95
N TYR A 309 -7.15 -5.68 6.92
CA TYR A 309 -8.40 -4.94 6.95
C TYR A 309 -9.56 -5.89 6.60
N GLU A 310 -10.42 -6.17 7.58
CA GLU A 310 -11.57 -7.05 7.40
C GLU A 310 -12.86 -6.29 7.04
N ASN A 311 -12.99 -5.05 7.52
CA ASN A 311 -14.18 -4.23 7.31
C ASN A 311 -13.85 -2.74 7.17
N CYS A 312 -14.81 -1.95 6.73
CA CYS A 312 -14.79 -0.50 6.84
C CYS A 312 -14.95 -0.06 8.31
N CYS A 313 -14.42 1.12 8.60
CA CYS A 313 -14.69 1.83 9.85
C CYS A 313 -14.38 1.06 11.12
N THR A 314 -13.41 0.13 11.08
CA THR A 314 -12.85 -0.45 12.30
C THR A 314 -12.44 0.69 13.22
N GLU A 315 -13.02 0.68 14.42
CA GLU A 315 -12.73 1.71 15.40
C GLU A 315 -11.22 1.67 15.65
N SER A 316 -10.56 2.77 15.30
CA SER A 316 -9.24 3.02 15.84
C SER A 316 -9.43 3.06 17.35
N ASN A 317 -8.89 2.07 18.07
CA ASN A 317 -8.68 2.17 19.51
C ASN A 317 -7.72 3.36 19.71
N THR A 318 -8.31 4.55 19.70
CA THR A 318 -7.66 5.85 19.83
C THR A 318 -7.39 6.19 21.29
N THR A 319 -8.01 5.45 22.20
CA THR A 319 -7.45 5.23 23.52
C THR A 319 -6.08 4.63 23.27
N LEU A 320 -5.05 5.49 23.38
CA LEU A 320 -3.68 5.03 23.56
C LEU A 320 -3.79 3.92 24.62
N PRO A 321 -3.44 2.67 24.29
CA PRO A 321 -3.57 1.63 25.29
C PRO A 321 -2.80 2.09 26.54
N ALA A 322 -3.29 1.75 27.74
CA ALA A 322 -2.70 2.26 28.98
C ALA A 322 -1.18 1.97 29.06
N ASP A 323 -0.76 0.94 28.33
CA ASP A 323 0.63 0.57 28.08
C ASP A 323 1.43 1.59 27.25
N ILE A 324 0.85 2.60 26.62
CA ILE A 324 1.62 3.66 25.92
C ILE A 324 2.27 4.59 26.93
N GLU A 325 1.61 4.90 28.05
CA GLU A 325 2.28 5.60 29.16
C GLU A 325 3.40 4.72 29.73
N GLU A 326 3.20 3.40 29.81
CA GLU A 326 4.26 2.45 30.20
C GLU A 326 5.40 2.42 29.17
N LEU A 327 5.09 2.35 27.88
CA LEU A 327 6.05 2.43 26.76
C LEU A 327 6.80 3.77 26.73
N TRP A 328 6.22 4.83 27.31
CA TRP A 328 6.86 6.13 27.47
C TRP A 328 7.77 6.20 28.69
N ASN A 329 7.52 5.39 29.73
CA ASN A 329 8.31 5.37 30.95
C ASN A 329 9.49 4.38 30.89
N GLU A 330 9.48 3.43 29.95
CA GLU A 330 10.54 2.41 29.78
C GLU A 330 11.69 2.79 28.83
N SER A 331 11.61 3.91 28.13
CA SER A 331 12.61 4.39 27.14
C SER A 331 13.25 5.69 27.59
#